data_AF-A0A1J4KHC8-F1
#
_entry.id   AF-A0A1J4KHC8-F1
#
_cell.length_a   1.000
_cell.length_b   1.000
_cell.length_c   1.000
_cell.angle_alpha   90.00
_cell.angle_beta   90.00
_cell.angle_gamma   90.00
#
_symmetry.space_group_name_H-M   'P 1'
#
loop_
_entity.id
_entity.type
_entity.pdbx_description
1 polymer ?
#
loop_
_entity_poly.entity_id
_entity_poly.type
_entity_poly.pdbx_seq_one_letter_code
_entity_poly.pdbx_strand_id
1 'polypeptide(L)'
;MRELMQYTWEIGVQHFVEFFEGIKTKVILVDSYDDLTKYFEIMKKDDFLFIDFEYKPSTKSSPTNYISLYQICYSQGVVVIKQNTKKPSDQLRNFLSKESGNKFIGKGINGDLTKLKQTFGDDFSINLEDIEITRLAPKNESLNFDAMVLKYARKPAADFNDKKITLSNWAAPKLSIAQVVYASFDVVALFYCFPNFSPIRTIPFVAAPYKSCFISNSIRTIPMPKFHRPYSMKHSLLS
;
A
#
# COMPACT_ATOMS: atom_id res chain seq x y z
N MET A 1 -19.41 0.29 -14.11
CA MET A 1 -18.49 -0.65 -13.42
C MET A 1 -19.00 -2.08 -13.34
N ARG A 2 -20.18 -2.37 -12.78
CA ARG A 2 -20.63 -3.76 -12.55
C ARG A 2 -20.77 -4.64 -13.79
N GLU A 3 -21.28 -4.10 -14.89
CA GLU A 3 -21.38 -4.85 -16.17
C GLU A 3 -20.00 -5.24 -16.70
N LEU A 4 -18.96 -4.47 -16.38
CA LEU A 4 -17.59 -4.75 -16.80
C LEU A 4 -16.93 -5.89 -16.00
N MET A 5 -17.58 -6.40 -14.94
CA MET A 5 -17.09 -7.54 -14.17
C MET A 5 -17.10 -8.85 -14.97
N GLN A 6 -17.96 -8.96 -15.99
CA GLN A 6 -18.07 -10.18 -16.81
C GLN A 6 -17.02 -10.28 -17.92
N TYR A 7 -16.33 -9.17 -18.22
CA TYR A 7 -15.31 -9.11 -19.25
C TYR A 7 -13.93 -9.14 -18.61
N THR A 8 -12.99 -9.88 -19.22
CA THR A 8 -11.61 -9.99 -18.75
C THR A 8 -10.75 -8.91 -19.41
N TRP A 9 -9.82 -8.35 -18.64
CA TRP A 9 -8.69 -7.61 -19.19
C TRP A 9 -7.53 -8.57 -19.44
N GLU A 10 -7.13 -8.72 -20.70
CA GLU A 10 -6.06 -9.65 -21.07
C GLU A 10 -4.68 -9.05 -20.79
N ILE A 11 -3.76 -9.87 -20.28
CA ILE A 11 -2.38 -9.46 -19.96
C ILE A 11 -1.67 -8.97 -21.24
N GLY A 12 -0.91 -7.89 -21.13
CA GLY A 12 -0.20 -7.24 -22.22
C GLY A 12 -1.08 -6.36 -23.12
N VAL A 13 -2.40 -6.37 -22.93
CA VAL A 13 -3.31 -5.53 -23.71
C VAL A 13 -3.45 -4.15 -23.07
N GLN A 14 -3.27 -3.13 -23.91
CA GLN A 14 -3.43 -1.73 -23.59
C GLN A 14 -4.84 -1.25 -23.96
N HIS A 15 -5.45 -0.46 -23.08
CA HIS A 15 -6.63 0.33 -23.42
C HIS A 15 -6.46 1.79 -22.98
N PHE A 16 -7.22 2.68 -23.61
CA PHE A 16 -7.38 4.05 -23.16
C PHE A 16 -8.68 4.15 -22.37
N VAL A 17 -8.60 4.63 -21.15
CA VAL A 17 -9.72 4.78 -20.22
C VAL A 17 -9.90 6.26 -19.89
N GLU A 18 -11.14 6.71 -19.90
CA GLU A 18 -11.50 8.07 -19.54
C GLU A 18 -11.93 8.14 -18.07
N PHE A 19 -10.96 8.37 -17.18
CA PHE A 19 -11.23 8.54 -15.73
C PHE A 19 -11.79 9.92 -15.41
N PHE A 20 -11.42 10.90 -16.21
CA PHE A 20 -11.88 12.28 -16.14
C PHE A 20 -12.30 12.73 -17.53
N GLU A 21 -13.38 13.49 -17.63
CA GLU A 21 -13.99 13.87 -18.91
C GLU A 21 -12.97 14.50 -19.87
N GLY A 22 -12.91 13.96 -21.09
CA GLY A 22 -11.99 14.38 -22.16
C GLY A 22 -10.53 13.94 -21.99
N ILE A 23 -10.17 13.22 -20.93
CA ILE A 23 -8.80 12.76 -20.66
C ILE A 23 -8.71 11.25 -20.89
N LYS A 24 -7.99 10.86 -21.94
CA LYS A 24 -7.69 9.46 -22.23
C LYS A 24 -6.39 9.02 -21.55
N THR A 25 -6.51 8.20 -20.52
CA THR A 25 -5.36 7.62 -19.81
C THR A 25 -5.06 6.24 -20.34
N LYS A 26 -3.81 6.00 -20.74
CA LYS A 26 -3.33 4.68 -21.14
C LYS A 26 -3.25 3.78 -19.89
N VAL A 27 -3.83 2.59 -19.98
CA VAL A 27 -3.77 1.55 -18.94
C VAL A 27 -3.29 0.25 -19.57
N ILE A 28 -2.40 -0.46 -18.90
CA ILE A 28 -1.95 -1.79 -19.30
C ILE A 28 -1.86 -2.71 -18.06
N LEU A 29 -2.33 -3.94 -18.23
CA LEU A 29 -2.14 -5.02 -17.27
C LEU A 29 -0.95 -5.88 -17.68
N VAL A 30 -0.01 -6.15 -16.78
CA VAL A 30 1.18 -6.98 -17.03
C VAL A 30 1.34 -8.02 -15.94
N ASP A 31 2.07 -9.11 -16.19
CA ASP A 31 2.43 -10.07 -15.16
C ASP A 31 3.77 -9.70 -14.51
N SER A 32 3.86 -9.85 -13.19
CA SER A 32 5.10 -9.65 -12.41
C SER A 32 6.27 -10.55 -12.84
N TYR A 33 5.97 -11.65 -13.53
CA TYR A 33 6.94 -12.61 -14.05
C TYR A 33 7.42 -12.32 -15.49
N ASP A 34 6.75 -11.41 -16.19
CA ASP A 34 7.22 -10.93 -17.49
C ASP A 34 8.42 -9.98 -17.30
N ASP A 35 9.16 -9.69 -18.38
CA ASP A 35 10.20 -8.67 -18.34
C ASP A 35 9.57 -7.26 -18.28
N LEU A 36 9.73 -6.61 -17.13
CA LEU A 36 9.17 -5.29 -16.85
C LEU A 36 10.13 -4.14 -17.20
N THR A 37 11.35 -4.44 -17.66
CA THR A 37 12.41 -3.46 -17.91
C THR A 37 11.93 -2.27 -18.73
N LYS A 38 11.20 -2.50 -19.83
CA LYS A 38 10.73 -1.41 -20.69
C LYS A 38 9.80 -0.42 -19.96
N TYR A 39 8.99 -0.89 -19.01
CA TYR A 39 8.08 -0.03 -18.26
C TYR A 39 8.84 0.77 -17.20
N PHE A 40 9.71 0.09 -16.46
CA PHE A 40 10.51 0.69 -15.41
C PHE A 40 11.48 1.75 -15.93
N GLU A 41 12.14 1.53 -17.06
CA GLU A 41 13.04 2.52 -17.67
C GLU A 41 12.30 3.78 -18.15
N ILE A 42 11.04 3.65 -18.56
CA ILE A 42 10.22 4.81 -18.91
C ILE A 42 9.76 5.55 -17.66
N MET A 43 9.33 4.84 -16.62
CA MET A 43 8.86 5.43 -15.36
C MET A 43 9.94 6.22 -14.62
N LYS A 44 11.21 5.77 -14.68
CA LYS A 44 12.35 6.47 -14.05
C LYS A 44 12.59 7.89 -14.53
N LYS A 45 11.93 8.32 -15.62
CA LYS A 45 12.01 9.69 -16.15
C LYS A 45 11.14 10.68 -15.38
N ASP A 46 10.22 10.19 -14.56
CA ASP A 46 9.33 11.01 -13.75
C ASP A 46 9.94 11.28 -12.37
N ASP A 47 9.72 12.49 -11.84
CA ASP A 47 10.17 12.86 -10.49
C ASP A 47 9.44 12.09 -9.39
N PHE A 48 8.18 11.72 -9.65
CA PHE A 48 7.29 11.04 -8.73
C PHE A 48 6.45 9.99 -9.47
N LEU A 49 6.27 8.84 -8.82
CA LEU A 49 5.38 7.77 -9.24
C LEU A 49 4.26 7.63 -8.24
N PHE A 50 3.04 7.37 -8.70
CA PHE A 50 1.87 7.21 -7.82
C PHE A 50 1.54 5.74 -7.67
N ILE A 51 1.44 5.27 -6.43
CA ILE A 51 1.33 3.85 -6.14
C ILE A 51 0.17 3.52 -5.21
N ASP A 52 -0.43 2.37 -5.46
CA ASP A 52 -1.35 1.69 -4.56
C ASP A 52 -1.18 0.16 -4.71
N PHE A 53 -1.83 -0.60 -3.82
CA PHE A 53 -1.74 -2.06 -3.80
C PHE A 53 -3.09 -2.73 -3.54
N GLU A 54 -3.30 -3.89 -4.17
CA GLU A 54 -4.44 -4.74 -3.87
C GLU A 54 -4.04 -6.16 -3.49
N TYR A 55 -4.84 -6.75 -2.62
CA TYR A 55 -4.45 -7.92 -1.82
C TYR A 55 -5.28 -9.15 -2.12
N LYS A 56 -4.65 -10.32 -2.02
CA LYS A 56 -5.41 -11.57 -1.90
C LYS A 56 -6.21 -11.52 -0.58
N PRO A 57 -7.55 -11.63 -0.60
CA PRO A 57 -8.33 -11.68 0.62
C PRO A 57 -7.94 -12.90 1.47
N SER A 58 -7.82 -12.71 2.79
CA SER A 58 -7.66 -13.83 3.70
C SER A 58 -8.99 -14.57 3.83
N THR A 59 -8.93 -15.89 3.76
CA THR A 59 -10.09 -16.76 3.98
C THR A 59 -9.72 -17.87 4.96
N LYS A 60 -10.71 -18.56 5.54
CA LYS A 60 -10.44 -19.69 6.44
C LYS A 60 -9.56 -20.76 5.79
N SER A 61 -9.69 -20.98 4.48
CA SER A 61 -8.92 -21.96 3.70
C SER A 61 -7.60 -21.43 3.13
N SER A 62 -7.41 -20.11 3.09
CA SER A 62 -6.17 -19.47 2.63
C SER A 62 -5.88 -18.27 3.54
N PRO A 63 -5.30 -18.50 4.74
CA PRO A 63 -5.10 -17.45 5.74
C PRO A 63 -4.05 -16.42 5.32
N THR A 64 -3.21 -16.74 4.32
CA THR A 64 -2.17 -15.84 3.84
C THR A 64 -2.73 -14.79 2.89
N ASN A 65 -2.77 -13.54 3.34
CA ASN A 65 -2.97 -12.33 2.53
C ASN A 65 -1.59 -11.82 2.07
N TYR A 66 -1.39 -11.69 0.75
CA TYR A 66 -0.20 -11.13 0.10
C TYR A 66 -0.62 -10.12 -0.98
N ILE A 67 0.32 -9.24 -1.37
CA ILE A 67 0.10 -8.27 -2.45
C ILE A 67 -0.06 -9.03 -3.77
N SER A 68 -1.24 -8.88 -4.39
CA SER A 68 -1.59 -9.52 -5.66
C SER A 68 -1.58 -8.55 -6.85
N LEU A 69 -1.67 -7.25 -6.59
CA LEU A 69 -1.56 -6.22 -7.61
C LEU A 69 -0.78 -5.03 -7.08
N TYR A 70 0.02 -4.46 -7.98
CA TYR A 70 0.74 -3.21 -7.80
C TYR A 70 0.22 -2.26 -8.87
N GLN A 71 -0.27 -1.09 -8.47
CA GLN A 71 -0.73 -0.07 -9.41
C GLN A 71 0.27 1.06 -9.44
N ILE A 72 0.80 1.40 -10.62
CA ILE A 72 1.79 2.48 -10.74
C ILE A 72 1.35 3.43 -11.84
N CYS A 73 1.00 4.66 -11.47
CA CYS A 73 0.72 5.74 -12.39
C CYS A 73 1.94 6.67 -12.53
N TYR A 74 2.19 7.09 -13.76
CA TYR A 74 3.26 7.97 -14.19
C TYR A 74 2.74 8.83 -15.35
N SER A 75 3.58 9.72 -15.87
CA SER A 75 3.24 10.75 -16.85
C SER A 75 2.63 10.21 -18.16
N GLN A 76 2.90 8.94 -18.52
CA GLN A 76 2.33 8.34 -19.73
C GLN A 76 1.15 7.39 -19.47
N GLY A 77 0.70 7.21 -18.22
CA GLY A 77 -0.45 6.37 -17.89
C GLY A 77 -0.22 5.45 -16.69
N VAL A 78 -0.89 4.30 -16.70
CA VAL A 78 -0.90 3.33 -15.60
C VAL A 78 -0.39 1.98 -16.07
N VAL A 79 0.51 1.39 -15.28
CA VAL A 79 0.81 -0.04 -15.34
C VAL A 79 0.25 -0.70 -14.10
N VAL A 80 -0.64 -1.68 -14.31
CA VAL A 80 -1.13 -2.58 -13.27
C VAL A 80 -0.33 -3.87 -13.38
N ILE A 81 0.44 -4.21 -12.35
CA ILE A 81 1.32 -5.38 -12.34
C ILE A 81 0.68 -6.45 -11.46
N LYS A 82 0.33 -7.57 -12.06
CA LYS A 82 -0.32 -8.70 -11.40
C LYS A 82 0.69 -9.69 -10.87
N GLN A 83 0.56 -10.04 -9.59
CA GLN A 83 1.38 -11.06 -8.92
C GLN A 83 0.54 -12.26 -8.51
N ASN A 84 0.67 -13.34 -9.30
CA ASN A 84 -0.16 -14.53 -9.17
C ASN A 84 0.32 -15.52 -8.12
N THR A 85 1.56 -15.37 -7.67
CA THR A 85 2.18 -16.30 -6.72
C THR A 85 2.68 -15.56 -5.48
N LYS A 86 2.95 -16.31 -4.42
CA LYS A 86 3.59 -15.78 -3.21
C LYS A 86 5.04 -15.38 -3.41
N LYS A 87 5.73 -15.92 -4.43
CA LYS A 87 7.12 -15.57 -4.68
C LYS A 87 7.15 -14.17 -5.33
N PRO A 88 7.86 -13.20 -4.72
CA PRO A 88 8.00 -11.86 -5.28
C PRO A 88 8.91 -11.85 -6.51
N SER A 89 8.67 -10.89 -7.41
CA SER A 89 9.57 -10.59 -8.53
C SER A 89 10.78 -9.77 -8.08
N ASP A 90 12.00 -10.23 -8.41
CA ASP A 90 13.24 -9.50 -8.08
C ASP A 90 13.32 -8.15 -8.82
N GLN A 91 12.84 -8.09 -10.07
CA GLN A 91 12.74 -6.84 -10.82
C GLN A 91 11.85 -5.83 -10.08
N LEU A 92 10.70 -6.30 -9.57
CA LEU A 92 9.77 -5.46 -8.83
C LEU A 92 10.34 -5.03 -7.47
N ARG A 93 11.00 -5.95 -6.75
CA ARG A 93 11.71 -5.64 -5.50
C ARG A 93 12.71 -4.50 -5.75
N ASN A 94 13.58 -4.66 -6.75
CA ASN A 94 14.62 -3.68 -7.06
C ASN A 94 14.05 -2.34 -7.55
N PHE A 95 12.93 -2.35 -8.27
CA PHE A 95 12.30 -1.12 -8.74
C PHE A 95 11.62 -0.34 -7.60
N LEU A 96 10.98 -1.03 -6.66
CA LEU A 96 10.29 -0.42 -5.53
C LEU A 96 11.24 -0.08 -4.38
N SER A 97 12.44 -0.68 -4.33
CA SER A 97 13.34 -0.47 -3.20
C SER A 97 13.86 0.97 -3.15
N LYS A 98 14.21 1.42 -1.96
CA LYS A 98 14.79 2.74 -1.71
C LYS A 98 16.06 2.99 -2.55
N GLU A 99 16.84 1.95 -2.79
CA GLU A 99 18.09 1.97 -3.54
C GLU A 99 17.88 2.29 -5.03
N SER A 100 16.66 2.08 -5.56
CA SER A 100 16.32 2.49 -6.93
C SER A 100 16.39 4.01 -7.15
N GLY A 101 16.27 4.80 -6.06
CA GLY A 101 16.14 6.26 -6.12
C GLY A 101 14.76 6.77 -6.56
N ASN A 102 13.85 5.88 -7.00
CA ASN A 102 12.48 6.25 -7.35
C ASN A 102 11.75 6.81 -6.13
N LYS A 103 10.89 7.81 -6.34
CA LYS A 103 10.04 8.41 -5.30
C LYS A 103 8.59 8.06 -5.57
N PHE A 104 7.95 7.44 -4.60
CA PHE A 104 6.57 7.00 -4.68
C PHE A 104 5.66 7.88 -3.82
N ILE A 105 4.44 8.10 -4.29
CA ILE A 105 3.39 8.84 -3.61
C ILE A 105 2.19 7.90 -3.49
N GLY A 106 1.70 7.71 -2.28
CA GLY A 106 0.48 6.93 -2.00
C GLY A 106 -0.40 7.63 -0.96
N LYS A 107 -1.56 7.04 -0.67
CA LYS A 107 -2.49 7.55 0.35
C LYS A 107 -2.90 6.43 1.31
N GLY A 108 -2.69 6.63 2.60
CA GLY A 108 -3.10 5.67 3.63
C GLY A 108 -2.27 4.38 3.61
N ILE A 109 -0.97 4.49 3.31
CA ILE A 109 -0.10 3.36 2.91
C ILE A 109 0.61 2.65 4.08
N ASN A 110 0.27 2.99 5.32
CA ASN A 110 0.88 2.38 6.51
C ASN A 110 0.73 0.85 6.54
N GLY A 111 -0.45 0.34 6.15
CA GLY A 111 -0.67 -1.11 6.04
C GLY A 111 0.19 -1.75 4.96
N ASP A 112 0.38 -1.05 3.85
CA ASP A 112 1.11 -1.53 2.68
C ASP A 112 2.59 -1.68 2.97
N LEU A 113 3.20 -0.78 3.74
CA LEU A 113 4.61 -0.90 4.17
C LEU A 113 4.88 -2.21 4.92
N THR A 114 3.93 -2.63 5.77
CA THR A 114 4.03 -3.91 6.48
C THR A 114 3.95 -5.08 5.50
N LYS A 115 3.07 -4.99 4.51
CA LYS A 115 2.87 -6.02 3.47
C LYS A 115 4.05 -6.12 2.50
N LEU A 116 4.68 -5.00 2.16
CA LEU A 116 5.88 -4.96 1.34
C LEU A 116 7.04 -5.68 2.04
N LYS A 117 7.25 -5.46 3.34
CA LYS A 117 8.26 -6.19 4.12
C LYS A 117 7.96 -7.68 4.20
N GLN A 118 6.71 -8.06 4.46
CA GLN A 118 6.29 -9.46 4.43
C GLN A 118 6.54 -10.12 3.06
N THR A 119 6.48 -9.34 1.98
CA THR A 119 6.65 -9.81 0.61
C THR A 119 8.13 -9.88 0.19
N PHE A 120 8.93 -8.87 0.52
CA PHE A 120 10.28 -8.67 -0.01
C PHE A 120 11.42 -8.85 1.01
N GLY A 121 11.09 -9.08 2.29
CA GLY A 121 12.04 -9.22 3.39
C GLY A 121 11.94 -8.06 4.40
N ASP A 122 12.32 -8.32 5.66
CA ASP A 122 12.28 -7.33 6.74
C ASP A 122 13.23 -6.14 6.53
N ASP A 123 14.27 -6.35 5.71
CA ASP A 123 15.24 -5.35 5.27
C ASP A 123 14.70 -4.43 4.17
N PHE A 124 13.55 -4.74 3.58
CA PHE A 124 12.96 -3.95 2.51
C PHE A 124 12.57 -2.54 3.00
N SER A 125 12.96 -1.54 2.21
CA SER A 125 12.56 -0.15 2.40
C SER A 125 12.25 0.50 1.05
N ILE A 126 11.40 1.54 1.05
CA ILE A 126 10.91 2.26 -0.13
C ILE A 126 10.88 3.75 0.16
N ASN A 127 11.16 4.59 -0.84
CA ASN A 127 10.96 6.05 -0.74
C ASN A 127 9.49 6.38 -1.04
N LEU A 128 8.62 6.22 -0.05
CA LEU A 128 7.17 6.43 -0.19
C LEU A 128 6.68 7.57 0.69
N GLU A 129 6.03 8.56 0.08
CA GLU A 129 5.27 9.61 0.78
C GLU A 129 3.82 9.16 0.95
N ASP A 130 3.29 9.22 2.18
CA ASP A 130 1.85 9.09 2.45
C ASP A 130 1.19 10.47 2.51
N ILE A 131 0.46 10.85 1.45
CA ILE A 131 -0.18 12.16 1.36
C ILE A 131 -1.26 12.38 2.44
N GLU A 132 -1.85 11.31 2.98
CA GLU A 132 -2.84 11.40 4.04
C GLU A 132 -2.22 12.05 5.28
N ILE A 133 -0.98 11.64 5.59
CA ILE A 133 -0.23 12.07 6.76
C ILE A 133 0.53 13.38 6.49
N THR A 134 1.13 13.54 5.32
CA THR A 134 2.03 14.67 5.03
C THR A 134 1.31 15.92 4.52
N ARG A 135 0.16 15.75 3.86
CA ARG A 135 -0.52 16.84 3.13
C ARG A 135 -1.93 17.11 3.61
N LEU A 136 -2.72 16.06 3.87
CA LEU A 136 -4.15 16.18 4.20
C LEU A 136 -4.38 16.43 5.69
N ALA A 137 -4.05 15.47 6.55
CA ALA A 137 -4.32 15.54 7.99
C ALA A 137 -3.73 16.80 8.68
N PRO A 138 -2.49 17.25 8.39
CA PRO A 138 -1.92 18.44 9.03
C PRO A 138 -2.63 19.76 8.71
N LYS A 139 -3.53 19.75 7.72
CA LYS A 139 -4.32 20.88 7.25
C LYS A 139 -5.82 20.70 7.52
N ASN A 140 -6.21 19.68 8.30
CA ASN A 140 -7.60 19.31 8.56
C ASN A 140 -8.42 19.09 7.27
N GLU A 141 -7.76 18.60 6.23
CA GLU A 141 -8.43 18.24 4.99
C GLU A 141 -9.19 16.92 5.13
N SER A 142 -10.21 16.72 4.29
CA SER A 142 -10.94 15.44 4.27
C SER A 142 -10.01 14.30 3.86
N LEU A 143 -10.02 13.22 4.64
CA LEU A 143 -9.29 11.99 4.32
C LEU A 143 -10.11 11.04 3.43
N ASN A 144 -11.39 11.36 3.20
CA ASN A 144 -12.22 10.62 2.28
C ASN A 144 -11.72 10.80 0.85
N PHE A 145 -11.53 9.68 0.13
CA PHE A 145 -10.94 9.67 -1.19
C PHE A 145 -11.74 10.50 -2.21
N ASP A 146 -13.06 10.32 -2.29
CA ASP A 146 -13.90 11.08 -3.24
C ASP A 146 -13.89 12.58 -2.99
N ALA A 147 -13.97 12.97 -1.72
CA ALA A 147 -13.87 14.37 -1.34
C ALA A 147 -12.51 14.98 -1.73
N MET A 148 -11.42 14.22 -1.56
CA MET A 148 -10.09 14.63 -1.99
C MET A 148 -10.03 14.79 -3.51
N VAL A 149 -10.51 13.81 -4.28
CA VAL A 149 -10.50 13.85 -5.75
C VAL A 149 -11.33 15.02 -6.28
N LEU A 150 -12.52 15.25 -5.75
CA LEU A 150 -13.38 16.36 -6.16
C LEU A 150 -12.73 17.72 -5.86
N LYS A 151 -12.00 17.83 -4.75
CA LYS A 151 -11.36 19.08 -4.32
C LYS A 151 -10.06 19.38 -5.09
N TYR A 152 -9.20 18.38 -5.26
CA TYR A 152 -7.83 18.58 -5.74
C TYR A 152 -7.59 18.13 -7.18
N ALA A 153 -8.51 17.38 -7.79
CA ALA A 153 -8.46 17.05 -9.20
C ALA A 153 -9.66 17.68 -9.90
N ARG A 154 -10.67 16.86 -10.21
CA ARG A 154 -11.94 17.26 -10.81
C ARG A 154 -12.96 16.14 -10.61
N LYS A 155 -14.20 16.38 -11.03
CA LYS A 155 -15.25 15.35 -11.00
C LYS A 155 -14.83 14.16 -11.90
N PRO A 156 -14.82 12.92 -11.38
CA PRO A 156 -14.59 11.72 -12.18
C PRO A 156 -15.68 11.54 -13.27
N ALA A 157 -15.31 10.93 -14.39
CA ALA A 157 -16.22 10.68 -15.52
C ALA A 157 -17.28 9.61 -15.20
N ALA A 158 -17.02 8.77 -14.20
CA ALA A 158 -17.95 7.77 -13.70
C ALA A 158 -17.75 7.56 -12.20
N ASP A 159 -18.67 6.82 -11.58
CA ASP A 159 -18.45 6.29 -10.23
C ASP A 159 -17.58 5.03 -10.32
N PHE A 160 -16.34 5.17 -9.87
CA PHE A 160 -15.36 4.08 -9.83
C PHE A 160 -15.33 3.37 -8.48
N ASN A 161 -15.99 3.90 -7.44
CA ASN A 161 -15.92 3.38 -6.08
C ASN A 161 -17.01 2.34 -5.82
N ASP A 162 -16.81 1.11 -6.30
CA ASP A 162 -17.69 -0.01 -5.97
C ASP A 162 -17.07 -0.90 -4.88
N LYS A 163 -17.67 -0.90 -3.68
CA LYS A 163 -17.25 -1.75 -2.55
C LYS A 163 -17.17 -3.23 -2.90
N LYS A 164 -17.97 -3.72 -3.86
CA LYS A 164 -17.90 -5.13 -4.31
C LYS A 164 -16.60 -5.41 -5.06
N ILE A 165 -16.04 -4.42 -5.75
CA ILE A 165 -14.75 -4.53 -6.45
C ILE A 165 -13.62 -4.45 -5.42
N THR A 166 -13.66 -3.50 -4.48
CA THR A 166 -12.68 -3.38 -3.39
C THR A 166 -12.50 -4.69 -2.61
N LEU A 167 -13.60 -5.42 -2.37
CA LEU A 167 -13.60 -6.69 -1.64
C LEU A 167 -13.46 -7.93 -2.55
N SER A 168 -13.14 -7.75 -3.83
CA SER A 168 -13.08 -8.83 -4.81
C SER A 168 -11.82 -9.70 -4.65
N ASN A 169 -11.76 -10.81 -5.39
CA ASN A 169 -10.56 -11.64 -5.42
C ASN A 169 -9.51 -11.04 -6.38
N TRP A 170 -8.59 -10.25 -5.84
CA TRP A 170 -7.49 -9.63 -6.58
C TRP A 170 -6.40 -10.61 -7.02
N ALA A 171 -6.39 -11.83 -6.47
CA ALA A 171 -5.50 -12.92 -6.88
C ALA A 171 -6.16 -13.88 -7.90
N ALA A 172 -7.24 -13.45 -8.56
CA ALA A 172 -7.90 -14.27 -9.57
C ALA A 172 -6.98 -14.55 -10.77
N PRO A 173 -7.04 -15.75 -11.39
CA PRO A 173 -6.24 -16.07 -12.59
C PRO A 173 -6.42 -15.07 -13.74
N LYS A 174 -7.62 -14.51 -13.86
CA LYS A 174 -7.96 -13.44 -14.80
C LYS A 174 -8.62 -12.31 -14.02
N LEU A 175 -8.23 -11.07 -14.32
CA LEU A 175 -8.88 -9.89 -13.75
C LEU A 175 -9.94 -9.36 -14.71
N SER A 176 -11.05 -8.92 -14.15
CA SER A 176 -12.08 -8.25 -14.94
C SER A 176 -11.65 -6.85 -15.38
N ILE A 177 -12.27 -6.33 -16.42
CA ILE A 177 -12.07 -4.93 -16.84
C ILE A 177 -12.40 -3.99 -15.67
N ALA A 178 -13.48 -4.27 -14.94
CA ALA A 178 -13.87 -3.48 -13.78
C ALA A 178 -12.78 -3.43 -12.68
N GLN A 179 -12.12 -4.55 -12.40
CA GLN A 179 -11.01 -4.61 -11.44
C GLN A 179 -9.81 -3.77 -11.89
N VAL A 180 -9.39 -3.89 -13.15
CA VAL A 180 -8.24 -3.13 -13.66
C VAL A 180 -8.54 -1.63 -13.71
N VAL A 181 -9.76 -1.25 -14.12
CA VAL A 181 -10.21 0.15 -14.14
C VAL A 181 -10.29 0.74 -12.74
N TYR A 182 -10.86 0.00 -11.78
CA TYR A 182 -10.90 0.42 -10.37
C TYR A 182 -9.49 0.70 -9.85
N ALA A 183 -8.60 -0.30 -9.94
CA ALA A 183 -7.26 -0.21 -9.38
C ALA A 183 -6.43 0.90 -10.07
N SER A 184 -6.69 1.15 -11.35
CA SER A 184 -6.04 2.26 -12.07
C SER A 184 -6.55 3.62 -11.60
N PHE A 185 -7.83 3.76 -11.24
CA PHE A 185 -8.39 5.02 -10.80
C PHE A 185 -7.76 5.51 -9.49
N ASP A 186 -7.45 4.61 -8.55
CA ASP A 186 -6.84 4.96 -7.26
C ASP A 186 -5.55 5.79 -7.45
N VAL A 187 -4.66 5.34 -8.35
CA VAL A 187 -3.39 6.01 -8.64
C VAL A 187 -3.51 7.17 -9.64
N VAL A 188 -4.45 7.11 -10.60
CA VAL A 188 -4.70 8.22 -11.54
C VAL A 188 -5.26 9.42 -10.81
N ALA A 189 -6.20 9.22 -9.89
CA ALA A 189 -6.77 10.31 -9.14
C ALA A 189 -5.70 10.98 -8.26
N LEU A 190 -4.81 10.19 -7.63
CA LEU A 190 -3.65 10.72 -6.91
C LEU A 190 -2.72 11.56 -7.81
N PHE A 191 -2.39 11.06 -9.02
CA PHE A 191 -1.59 11.80 -10.01
C PHE A 191 -2.19 13.19 -10.31
N TYR A 192 -3.51 13.29 -10.51
CA TYR A 192 -4.17 14.57 -10.78
C TYR A 192 -4.39 15.45 -9.55
N CYS A 193 -4.50 14.87 -8.35
CA CYS A 193 -4.62 15.65 -7.12
C CYS A 193 -3.29 16.29 -6.72
N PHE A 194 -2.18 15.58 -6.95
CA PHE A 194 -0.89 15.90 -6.36
C PHE A 194 -0.36 17.32 -6.64
N PRO A 195 -0.42 17.84 -7.88
CA PRO A 195 0.01 19.20 -8.18
C PRO A 195 -0.76 20.29 -7.43
N ASN A 196 -2.00 19.99 -6.99
CA ASN A 196 -2.88 20.93 -6.32
C ASN A 196 -2.86 20.80 -4.80
N PHE A 197 -2.15 19.81 -4.24
CA PHE A 197 -1.94 19.77 -2.81
C PHE A 197 -1.03 20.90 -2.36
N SER A 198 -1.43 21.56 -1.28
CA SER A 198 -0.53 22.48 -0.58
C SER A 198 0.76 21.76 -0.19
N PRO A 199 1.93 22.43 -0.23
CA PRO A 199 3.22 21.84 0.10
C PRO A 199 3.21 21.12 1.46
N ILE A 200 4.13 20.17 1.64
CA ILE A 200 4.30 19.48 2.93
C ILE A 200 4.49 20.55 4.00
N ARG A 201 3.67 20.48 5.05
CA ARG A 201 3.85 21.36 6.19
C ARG A 201 5.07 20.84 6.95
N THR A 202 6.21 21.51 6.82
CA THR A 202 7.29 21.40 7.81
C THR A 202 6.72 21.89 9.11
N ILE A 203 6.27 20.99 9.98
CA ILE A 203 6.01 21.35 11.36
C ILE A 203 7.40 21.63 11.94
N PRO A 204 7.75 22.88 12.34
CA PRO A 204 8.96 23.07 13.13
C PRO A 204 8.80 22.17 14.35
N PHE A 205 9.78 21.32 14.61
CA PHE A 205 9.79 20.44 15.76
C PHE A 205 9.78 21.33 17.02
N VAL A 206 8.59 21.66 17.51
CA VAL A 206 8.45 22.15 18.87
C VAL A 206 8.63 20.91 19.72
N ALA A 207 9.82 20.76 20.30
CA ALA A 207 10.04 19.78 21.35
C ALA A 207 9.02 20.07 22.45
N ALA A 208 7.91 19.34 22.45
CA ALA A 208 7.01 19.35 23.57
C ALA A 208 7.79 18.76 24.75
N PRO A 209 7.86 19.43 25.91
CA PRO A 209 8.41 18.80 27.09
C PRO A 209 7.53 17.59 27.40
N TYR A 210 8.11 16.40 27.35
CA TYR A 210 7.49 15.19 27.86
C TYR A 210 7.13 15.43 29.34
N LYS A 211 5.87 15.77 29.62
CA LYS A 211 5.29 15.59 30.94
C LYS A 211 5.00 14.10 31.07
N SER A 212 5.85 13.39 31.80
CA SER A 212 5.55 12.04 32.26
C SER A 212 4.24 12.07 33.04
N CYS A 213 3.21 11.41 32.51
CA CYS A 213 2.01 11.12 33.26
C CYS A 213 2.35 9.95 34.21
N PHE A 214 2.77 10.28 35.44
CA PHE A 214 2.78 9.34 36.54
C PHE A 214 1.33 8.99 36.87
N ILE A 215 0.88 7.81 36.46
CA ILE A 215 -0.29 7.17 37.06
C ILE A 215 0.15 6.69 38.45
N SER A 216 -0.35 7.34 39.49
CA SER A 216 -0.18 6.90 40.87
C SER A 216 -0.91 5.57 41.08
N ASN A 217 -0.19 4.45 41.08
CA ASN A 217 -0.70 3.20 41.63
C ASN A 217 -0.43 3.20 43.14
N SER A 218 -1.49 3.36 43.93
CA SER A 218 -1.44 3.09 45.37
C SER A 218 -1.18 1.61 45.59
N ILE A 219 -0.01 1.27 46.12
CA ILE A 219 0.33 -0.08 46.57
C ILE A 219 -0.39 -0.32 47.89
N ARG A 220 -1.43 -1.16 47.89
CA ARG A 220 -1.86 -1.87 49.09
C ARG A 220 -0.96 -3.11 49.25
N THR A 221 -0.28 -3.17 50.38
CA THR A 221 0.58 -4.28 50.79
C THR A 221 -0.27 -5.53 51.08
N ILE A 222 0.10 -6.65 50.47
CA ILE A 222 -0.38 -7.99 50.84
C ILE A 222 0.87 -8.81 51.23
N PRO A 223 0.94 -9.41 52.43
CA PRO A 223 2.13 -10.14 52.87
C PRO A 223 2.22 -11.54 52.24
N MET A 224 3.43 -11.91 51.81
CA MET A 224 3.77 -13.23 51.26
C MET A 224 3.97 -14.28 52.36
N PRO A 225 3.59 -15.56 52.16
CA PRO A 225 3.87 -16.65 53.08
C PRO A 225 5.34 -17.09 53.01
N LYS A 226 5.93 -17.39 54.18
CA LYS A 226 7.28 -17.94 54.32
C LYS A 226 7.29 -19.44 53.98
N PHE A 227 8.15 -19.87 53.06
CA PHE A 227 8.52 -21.28 52.90
C PHE A 227 10.02 -21.52 53.11
N HIS A 228 10.31 -22.67 53.69
CA HIS A 228 11.54 -23.07 54.38
C HIS A 228 12.72 -23.45 53.45
N ARG A 229 13.91 -23.46 54.06
CA ARG A 229 15.26 -23.69 53.50
C ARG A 229 15.44 -25.03 52.76
N PRO A 230 16.45 -25.13 51.87
CA PRO A 230 16.78 -26.35 51.14
C PRO A 230 17.62 -27.33 51.98
N TYR A 231 17.37 -28.63 51.81
CA TYR A 231 18.26 -29.71 52.25
C TYR A 231 19.23 -30.09 51.13
N SER A 232 20.50 -30.22 51.52
CA SER A 232 21.63 -30.77 50.76
C SER A 232 21.59 -32.30 50.79
N MET A 233 21.99 -32.96 49.70
CA MET A 233 22.66 -34.26 49.81
C MET A 233 23.69 -34.48 48.69
N LYS A 234 24.75 -35.17 49.09
CA LYS A 234 26.06 -35.33 48.44
C LYS A 234 26.11 -36.52 47.48
N HIS A 235 27.00 -36.42 46.49
CA HIS A 235 27.93 -37.43 45.93
C HIS A 235 27.63 -38.94 46.01
N SER A 236 27.71 -39.59 44.83
CA SER A 236 28.74 -40.60 44.42
C SER A 236 28.29 -42.01 44.00
N LEU A 237 29.11 -42.56 43.09
CA LEU A 237 29.34 -43.97 42.68
C LEU A 237 28.41 -44.51 41.57
N LEU A 238 28.95 -44.79 40.36
CA LEU A 238 29.49 -46.10 39.90
C LEU A 238 28.41 -47.19 40.05
N SER A 239 27.89 -47.83 39.01
CA SER A 239 28.49 -48.42 37.81
C SER A 239 27.42 -48.65 36.74
#